data_AF-A0A358NEY7-F1
#
_entry.id   AF-A0A358NEY7-F1
#
_cell.length_a   1.000
_cell.length_b   1.000
_cell.length_c   1.000
_cell.angle_alpha   90.00
_cell.angle_beta   90.00
_cell.angle_gamma   90.00
#
_symmetry.space_group_name_H-M   'P 1'
#
loop_
_entity.id
_entity.type
_entity.pdbx_description
1 polymer ?
#
loop_
_entity_poly.entity_id
_entity_poly.type
_entity_poly.pdbx_seq_one_letter_code
_entity_poly.pdbx_strand_id
1 'polypeptide(L)' 'MKTGIIGAMDIEVAELIESMENIKKESVSSVDYYEGTIQGKDVVVAKCGVGKVHAAVCA' A
#
# COMPACT_ATOMS: atom_id res chain seq x y z
N MET A 1 2.64 15.78 -3.24
CA MET A 1 1.59 14.99 -3.92
C MET A 1 2.02 13.54 -3.78
N LYS A 2 1.19 12.66 -3.18
CA LYS A 2 1.55 11.28 -2.89
C LYS A 2 0.97 10.34 -3.95
N THR A 3 1.71 9.31 -4.36
CA THR A 3 1.21 8.28 -5.28
C THR A 3 0.63 7.12 -4.48
N GLY A 4 -0.65 6.78 -4.72
CA GLY A 4 -1.29 5.62 -4.10
C GLY A 4 -1.19 4.38 -4.98
N ILE A 5 -0.83 3.23 -4.40
CA ILE A 5 -0.75 1.94 -5.08
C ILE A 5 -1.57 0.94 -4.26
N ILE A 6 -2.56 0.28 -4.89
CA ILE A 6 -3.45 -0.67 -4.22
C ILE A 6 -3.15 -2.07 -4.74
N GLY A 7 -2.85 -3.00 -3.83
CA GLY A 7 -2.72 -4.42 -4.11
C GLY A 7 -3.68 -5.25 -3.26
N ALA A 8 -4.13 -6.38 -3.80
CA ALA A 8 -5.07 -7.26 -3.13
C ALA A 8 -4.35 -8.31 -2.27
N MET A 9 -3.23 -8.84 -2.76
CA MET A 9 -2.46 -9.91 -2.14
C MET A 9 -1.06 -9.45 -1.72
N ASP A 10 -0.50 -10.09 -0.69
CA ASP A 10 0.87 -9.80 -0.23
C ASP A 10 1.90 -9.91 -1.36
N ILE A 11 1.79 -10.94 -2.22
CA ILE A 11 2.73 -11.17 -3.33
C ILE A 11 2.73 -10.05 -4.38
N GLU A 12 1.64 -9.28 -4.49
CA GLU A 12 1.54 -8.18 -5.45
C GLU A 12 2.25 -6.90 -4.94
N VAL A 13 2.41 -6.77 -3.62
CA VAL A 13 2.95 -5.57 -2.96
C VAL A 13 4.29 -5.79 -2.26
N ALA A 14 4.70 -7.05 -2.04
CA ALA A 14 5.90 -7.39 -1.28
C ALA A 14 7.16 -6.73 -1.86
N GLU A 15 7.45 -6.95 -3.14
CA GLU A 15 8.63 -6.39 -3.81
C GLU A 15 8.60 -4.85 -3.82
N LEU A 16 7.40 -4.28 -3.94
CA LEU A 16 7.22 -2.83 -3.90
C LEU A 16 7.54 -2.26 -2.52
N ILE A 17 7.02 -2.86 -1.46
CA ILE A 17 7.29 -2.47 -0.06
C ILE A 17 8.78 -2.67 0.26
N GLU A 18 9.40 -3.75 -0.20
CA GLU A 18 10.85 -3.99 -0.01
C GLU A 18 11.71 -2.92 -0.69
N SER A 19 11.25 -2.34 -1.81
CA SER A 19 11.93 -1.25 -2.50
C SER A 19 11.73 0.13 -1.88
N MET A 20 10.88 0.26 -0.84
CA MET A 20 10.59 1.53 -0.20
C MET A 20 11.62 1.90 0.88
N GLU A 21 11.79 3.21 1.05
CA GLU A 21 12.58 3.80 2.13
C GLU A 21 11.66 4.55 3.11
N ASN A 22 12.10 4.70 4.36
CA ASN A 22 11.39 5.43 5.41
C ASN A 22 9.95 4.92 5.66
N ILE A 23 9.78 3.60 5.62
CA ILE A 23 8.46 2.96 5.68
C ILE A 23 7.81 3.19 7.05
N LYS A 24 6.58 3.67 7.01
CA LYS A 24 5.64 3.71 8.13
C LYS A 24 4.44 2.83 7.78
N LYS A 25 4.11 1.88 8.65
CA LYS A 25 2.91 1.04 8.53
C LYS A 25 1.77 1.61 9.37
N GLU A 26 0.58 1.66 8.79
CA GLU A 26 -0.67 2.00 9.47
C GLU A 26 -1.77 1.03 9.03
N SER A 27 -2.58 0.52 9.95
CA SER A 27 -3.65 -0.43 9.64
C SER A 27 -5.00 0.19 9.98
N VAL A 28 -5.90 0.27 9.00
CA VAL A 28 -7.25 0.83 9.16
C VAL A 28 -8.26 -0.13 8.56
N SER A 29 -9.27 -0.55 9.35
CA SER A 29 -10.37 -1.40 8.87
C SER A 29 -9.92 -2.65 8.11
N SER A 30 -8.89 -3.34 8.63
CA SER A 30 -8.28 -4.54 8.02
C SER A 30 -7.47 -4.31 6.73
N VAL A 31 -7.21 -3.05 6.36
CA VAL A 31 -6.32 -2.66 5.27
C VAL A 31 -4.99 -2.20 5.86
N ASP A 32 -3.88 -2.74 5.35
CA ASP A 32 -2.54 -2.30 5.73
C ASP A 32 -2.05 -1.25 4.73
N TYR A 33 -1.69 -0.06 5.22
CA TYR A 33 -1.09 1.02 4.46
C TYR A 33 0.40 1.14 4.83
N TYR A 34 1.24 1.21 3.82
CA TYR A 34 2.68 1.40 3.92
C TYR A 34 3.00 2.74 3.26
N GLU A 35 3.36 3.74 4.04
CA GLU A 35 3.78 5.04 3.56
C GLU A 35 5.30 5.14 3.58
N GLY A 36 5.90 5.66 2.53
CA GLY A 36 7.35 5.88 2.47
C GLY A 36 7.74 6.53 1.17
N THR A 37 8.98 6.31 0.76
CA THR A 37 9.53 6.89 -0.47
C THR A 37 10.09 5.82 -1.40
N ILE A 38 9.78 5.91 -2.69
CA ILE A 38 10.39 5.08 -3.76
C ILE A 38 11.05 6.03 -4.75
N GLN A 39 12.35 5.86 -4.99
CA GLN A 39 13.13 6.73 -5.89
C GLN A 39 12.94 8.23 -5.58
N GLY A 40 12.90 8.59 -4.29
CA GLY A 40 12.72 9.97 -3.83
C GLY A 40 11.30 10.55 -4.02
N LYS A 41 10.30 9.72 -4.37
CA LYS A 41 8.89 10.13 -4.47
C LYS A 41 8.09 9.55 -3.32
N ASP A 42 7.18 10.34 -2.76
CA ASP A 42 6.27 9.88 -1.72
C ASP A 42 5.23 8.90 -2.30
N VAL A 43 5.18 7.69 -1.72
CA VAL A 43 4.30 6.59 -2.14
C VAL A 43 3.57 6.02 -0.93
N VAL A 44 2.30 5.66 -1.13
CA VAL A 44 1.50 4.89 -0.18
C VAL A 44 1.05 3.61 -0.86
N VAL A 45 1.42 2.46 -0.29
CA VAL A 45 1.02 1.13 -0.76
C VAL A 45 -0.04 0.58 0.18
N ALA A 46 -1.21 0.24 -0.34
CA ALA A 46 -2.32 -0.30 0.44
C ALA A 46 -2.57 -1.76 0.07
N LYS A 47 -2.61 -2.64 1.07
CA LYS A 47 -2.99 -4.05 0.94
C LYS A 47 -4.41 -4.24 1.45
N CYS A 48 -5.38 -4.30 0.52
CA CYS A 48 -6.81 -4.29 0.86
C CYS A 48 -7.47 -5.66 0.96
N GLY A 49 -6.85 -6.72 0.45
CA GLY A 49 -7.50 -8.02 0.28
C GLY A 49 -8.27 -8.14 -1.03
N VAL A 50 -8.75 -9.34 -1.33
CA VAL A 50 -9.39 -9.67 -2.61
C VAL A 50 -10.87 -9.26 -2.62
N GLY A 51 -11.32 -8.70 -3.73
CA GLY A 51 -12.74 -8.45 -4.01
C GLY A 51 -13.10 -6.98 -4.17
N LYS A 52 -14.21 -6.71 -4.86
CA LYS A 52 -14.63 -5.36 -5.26
C LYS A 52 -14.93 -4.46 -4.05
N VAL A 53 -15.49 -5.03 -2.98
CA VAL A 53 -15.83 -4.28 -1.76
C VAL A 53 -14.57 -3.85 -1.02
N HIS A 54 -13.57 -4.74 -0.91
CA HIS A 54 -12.28 -4.41 -0.31
C HIS A 54 -11.55 -3.30 -1.07
N ALA A 55 -11.51 -3.39 -2.40
CA ALA A 55 -10.93 -2.34 -3.23
C ALA A 55 -11.65 -0.99 -3.07
N ALA A 56 -12.99 -0.99 -2.97
CA ALA A 56 -13.78 0.22 -2.79
C ALA A 56 -13.62 0.86 -1.40
N VAL A 57 -13.38 0.07 -0.34
CA VAL A 57 -13.11 0.57 1.01
C VAL A 57 -11.71 1.18 1.13
N CYS A 58 -10.78 0.74 0.29
CA CYS A 58 -9.38 1.15 0.28
C CYS A 58 -9.11 2.44 -0.52
N ALA A 59 -9.90 2.69 -1.57
CA ALA A 59 -9.76 3.84 -2.47
C ALA A 59 -10.26 5.15 -1.85
#